data_AF-A0A7L2UNN3-F1
#
_entry.id   AF-A0A7L2UNN3-F1
#
_cell.length_a   1.000
_cell.length_b   1.000
_cell.length_c   1.000
_cell.angle_alpha   90.00
_cell.angle_beta   90.00
_cell.angle_gamma   90.00
#
_symmetry.space_group_name_H-M   'P 1'
#
loop_
_entity.id
_entity.type
_entity.pdbx_description
1 polymer ?
#
loop_
_entity_poly.entity_id
_entity_poly.type
_entity_poly.pdbx_seq_one_letter_code
_entity_poly.pdbx_strand_id
1 'polypeptide(L)'
;MEETESRSGTASSVVADWRLVFWTLCSVILPVLITLWCSFQRSRRQVLIRDIFRKSKHDWHYTDLFGQPSYCCVCAQHILQGAFCNCCGLRVSEGCLKKADQLFLCKEIMMRSNGGAHSSMPHHWIRGNVPLCSCCMICKQQCGTQPKLCDYRCVWCQYTVHDECMMDCLKTEECTFGEFRDLIIPPYYLSTINQMRKDKRTNYEKVVPYCRKHWMPVIILANTRSGNNMGETLLGEFKILLNPVQVFDLSKIAPAKALQLCTLLPCNAVRVLVCGGDGTVGWVLDAIDEMKIKGQERYIPQVAILPLGTGNDLSNTLGWGAGYAGEVPVEQILRNVMEADGIKLDRWKVQVTNKGYYNLRKPKVFTMNNYFSIGPDALMALNFH
;
A
#
# COMPACT_ATOMS: atom_id res chain seq x y z
N MET A 1 82.57 -22.61 -33.37
CA MET A 1 82.43 -22.13 -31.99
C MET A 1 81.79 -20.76 -32.12
N GLU A 2 80.47 -20.73 -32.15
CA GLU A 2 79.69 -19.48 -32.16
C GLU A 2 78.29 -19.80 -31.65
N GLU A 3 77.77 -18.84 -30.91
CA GLU A 3 76.74 -18.94 -29.88
C GLU A 3 75.36 -19.32 -30.41
N THR A 4 74.56 -19.95 -29.55
CA THR A 4 73.16 -19.53 -29.37
C THR A 4 72.62 -20.08 -28.06
N GLU A 5 72.67 -19.24 -27.04
CA GLU A 5 71.92 -19.37 -25.81
C GLU A 5 70.54 -18.70 -25.96
N SER A 6 69.60 -19.14 -25.13
CA SER A 6 68.33 -18.48 -24.75
C SER A 6 67.09 -18.68 -25.64
N ARG A 7 66.07 -19.33 -25.04
CA ARG A 7 64.66 -18.88 -25.00
C ARG A 7 63.76 -19.98 -24.42
N SER A 8 63.71 -20.11 -23.09
CA SER A 8 62.63 -20.88 -22.43
C SER A 8 62.13 -20.27 -21.10
N GLY A 9 62.67 -19.14 -20.63
CA GLY A 9 62.33 -18.55 -19.32
C GLY A 9 61.27 -17.46 -19.29
N THR A 10 60.80 -16.92 -20.42
CA THR A 10 60.03 -15.65 -20.45
C THR A 10 58.51 -15.81 -20.51
N ALA A 11 57.97 -16.96 -20.91
CA ALA A 11 56.51 -17.12 -21.05
C ALA A 11 55.79 -17.33 -19.70
N SER A 12 56.46 -17.92 -18.72
CA SER A 12 55.92 -18.24 -17.39
C SER A 12 55.73 -16.98 -16.51
N SER A 13 56.71 -16.07 -16.51
CA SER A 13 56.68 -14.85 -15.68
C SER A 13 55.63 -13.84 -16.16
N VAL A 14 55.47 -13.68 -17.47
CA VAL A 14 54.50 -12.75 -18.06
C VAL A 14 53.06 -13.17 -17.73
N VAL A 15 52.75 -14.48 -17.78
CA VAL A 15 51.42 -15.00 -17.44
C VAL A 15 51.13 -14.85 -15.93
N ALA A 16 52.14 -14.98 -15.08
CA ALA A 16 52.01 -14.74 -13.64
C ALA A 16 51.74 -13.25 -13.34
N ASP A 17 52.42 -12.33 -14.04
CA ASP A 17 52.20 -10.88 -13.93
C ASP A 17 50.80 -10.47 -14.39
N TRP A 18 50.32 -10.99 -15.53
CA TRP A 18 48.96 -10.70 -16.00
C TRP A 18 47.88 -11.22 -15.05
N ARG A 19 48.11 -12.37 -14.41
CA ARG A 19 47.20 -12.87 -13.36
C ARG A 19 47.23 -11.98 -12.12
N LEU A 20 48.40 -11.53 -11.69
CA LEU A 20 48.54 -10.63 -10.54
C LEU A 20 47.87 -9.28 -10.82
N VAL A 21 48.09 -8.70 -12.00
CA VAL A 21 47.44 -7.46 -12.46
C VAL A 21 45.92 -7.63 -12.54
N PHE A 22 45.43 -8.77 -13.05
CA PHE A 22 43.99 -9.05 -13.11
C PHE A 22 43.35 -9.12 -11.71
N TRP A 23 43.94 -9.89 -10.78
CA TRP A 23 43.39 -10.04 -9.43
C TRP A 23 43.48 -8.74 -8.61
N THR A 24 44.52 -7.94 -8.80
CA THR A 24 44.66 -6.61 -8.19
C THR A 24 43.68 -5.59 -8.78
N LEU A 25 43.42 -5.62 -10.10
CA LEU A 25 42.36 -4.81 -10.69
C LEU A 25 40.99 -5.21 -10.12
N CYS A 26 40.71 -6.52 -10.04
CA CYS A 26 39.45 -7.03 -9.50
C CYS A 26 39.27 -6.67 -8.02
N SER A 27 40.32 -6.72 -7.19
CA SER A 27 40.23 -6.39 -5.77
C SER A 27 39.94 -4.91 -5.50
N VAL A 28 40.22 -4.02 -6.46
CA VAL A 28 39.90 -2.58 -6.37
C VAL A 28 38.60 -2.25 -7.08
N ILE A 29 38.38 -2.75 -8.29
CA ILE A 29 37.20 -2.41 -9.10
C ILE A 29 35.93 -3.05 -8.52
N LEU A 30 36.00 -4.30 -8.02
CA LEU A 30 34.80 -4.98 -7.52
C LEU A 30 34.19 -4.27 -6.29
N PRO A 31 34.96 -3.85 -5.26
CA PRO A 31 34.42 -3.03 -4.17
C PRO A 31 33.89 -1.67 -4.63
N VAL A 32 34.56 -1.01 -5.59
CA VAL A 32 34.08 0.27 -6.14
C VAL A 32 32.74 0.09 -6.87
N LEU A 33 32.59 -0.95 -7.68
CA LEU A 33 31.32 -1.28 -8.33
C LEU A 33 30.24 -1.65 -7.32
N ILE A 34 30.56 -2.42 -6.27
CA ILE A 34 29.63 -2.75 -5.18
C ILE A 34 29.18 -1.49 -4.44
N THR A 35 30.09 -0.58 -4.10
CA THR A 35 29.76 0.66 -3.40
C THR A 35 28.93 1.61 -4.27
N LEU A 36 29.26 1.74 -5.56
CA LEU A 36 28.46 2.50 -6.52
C LEU A 36 27.07 1.88 -6.71
N TRP A 37 26.97 0.56 -6.79
CA TRP A 37 25.71 -0.17 -6.86
C TRP A 37 24.85 0.03 -5.61
N CYS A 38 25.44 -0.12 -4.42
CA CYS A 38 24.79 0.14 -3.14
C CYS A 38 24.33 1.61 -3.02
N SER A 39 25.15 2.56 -3.47
CA SER A 39 24.82 3.98 -3.51
C SER A 39 23.64 4.25 -4.46
N PHE A 40 23.67 3.67 -5.65
CA PHE A 40 22.60 3.79 -6.64
C PHE A 40 21.29 3.17 -6.15
N GLN A 41 21.34 1.98 -5.55
CA GLN A 41 20.17 1.35 -4.93
C GLN A 41 19.61 2.17 -3.77
N ARG A 42 20.47 2.74 -2.93
CA ARG A 42 20.08 3.64 -1.84
C ARG A 42 19.37 4.89 -2.38
N SER A 43 19.88 5.48 -3.46
CA SER A 43 19.26 6.62 -4.14
C SER A 43 17.87 6.26 -4.68
N ARG A 44 17.72 5.12 -5.38
CA ARG A 44 16.40 4.66 -5.87
C ARG A 44 15.42 4.40 -4.73
N ARG A 45 15.85 3.80 -3.62
CA ARG A 45 15.01 3.59 -2.43
C ARG A 45 14.59 4.92 -1.79
N GLN A 46 15.45 5.94 -1.79
CA GLN A 46 15.09 7.27 -1.31
C GLN A 46 14.05 7.96 -2.21
N VAL A 47 14.19 7.87 -3.53
CA VAL A 47 13.20 8.43 -4.48
C VAL A 47 11.85 7.75 -4.31
N LEU A 48 11.81 6.41 -4.26
CA LEU A 48 10.57 5.67 -4.08
C LEU A 48 9.82 6.10 -2.82
N ILE A 49 10.52 6.24 -1.71
CA ILE A 49 9.86 6.59 -0.46
C ILE A 49 9.49 8.08 -0.40
N ARG A 50 10.20 8.94 -1.13
CA ARG A 50 9.76 10.32 -1.34
C ARG A 50 8.41 10.36 -2.06
N ASP A 51 8.18 9.46 -3.01
CA ASP A 51 6.91 9.36 -3.72
C ASP A 51 5.78 8.84 -2.82
N ILE A 52 6.09 7.93 -1.88
CA ILE A 52 5.15 7.49 -0.82
C ILE A 52 4.76 8.69 0.08
N PHE A 53 5.70 9.57 0.40
CA PHE A 53 5.49 10.75 1.26
C PHE A 53 5.11 12.03 0.50
N ARG A 54 4.44 11.90 -0.65
CA ARG A 54 3.99 13.05 -1.43
C ARG A 54 3.00 13.91 -0.64
N LYS A 55 2.96 15.22 -0.95
CA LYS A 55 1.96 16.14 -0.39
C LYS A 55 0.54 15.67 -0.70
N SER A 56 -0.34 15.77 0.30
CA SER A 56 -1.78 15.48 0.14
C SER A 56 -2.41 16.41 -0.90
N LYS A 57 -3.25 15.84 -1.75
CA LYS A 57 -4.07 16.51 -2.75
C LYS A 57 -5.42 15.81 -2.83
N HIS A 58 -6.43 16.53 -3.30
CA HIS A 58 -7.71 15.91 -3.64
C HIS A 58 -7.51 14.91 -4.79
N ASP A 59 -8.18 13.77 -4.67
CA ASP A 59 -8.21 12.71 -5.67
C ASP A 59 -9.62 12.69 -6.27
N TRP A 60 -9.87 13.63 -7.18
CA TRP A 60 -11.19 13.90 -7.74
C TRP A 60 -11.61 12.80 -8.71
N HIS A 61 -12.84 12.30 -8.53
CA HIS A 61 -13.53 11.40 -9.43
C HIS A 61 -14.84 12.04 -9.87
N TYR A 62 -15.10 12.06 -11.18
CA TYR A 62 -16.33 12.63 -11.75
C TYR A 62 -17.44 11.57 -11.76
N THR A 63 -18.66 12.00 -11.50
CA THR A 63 -19.83 11.15 -11.57
C THR A 63 -21.01 11.91 -12.18
N ASP A 64 -21.67 11.25 -13.13
CA ASP A 64 -22.84 11.78 -13.82
C ASP A 64 -24.09 11.75 -12.94
N LEU A 65 -24.11 10.90 -11.92
CA LEU A 65 -25.23 10.81 -10.98
C LEU A 65 -24.77 10.30 -9.61
N PHE A 66 -24.93 11.14 -8.59
CA PHE A 66 -24.78 10.71 -7.21
C PHE A 66 -25.93 9.78 -6.80
N GLY A 67 -25.60 8.62 -6.23
CA GLY A 67 -26.59 7.63 -5.75
C GLY A 67 -27.41 8.07 -4.54
N GLN A 68 -27.11 9.24 -3.96
CA GLN A 68 -27.87 9.83 -2.85
C GLN A 68 -27.96 11.36 -3.03
N PRO A 69 -28.99 12.02 -2.46
CA PRO A 69 -29.10 13.48 -2.48
C PRO A 69 -27.80 14.13 -2.01
N SER A 70 -27.22 14.96 -2.87
CA SER A 70 -25.88 15.52 -2.68
C SER A 70 -25.91 17.03 -2.84
N TYR A 71 -25.07 17.72 -2.09
CA TYR A 71 -24.97 19.17 -2.11
C TYR A 71 -23.52 19.59 -2.34
N CYS A 72 -23.30 20.60 -3.18
CA CYS A 72 -21.98 21.13 -3.42
C CYS A 72 -21.43 21.78 -2.14
N CYS A 73 -20.26 21.33 -1.67
CA CYS A 73 -19.62 21.87 -0.48
C CYS A 73 -19.13 23.33 -0.63
N VAL A 74 -19.12 23.88 -1.85
CA VAL A 74 -18.73 25.27 -2.13
C VAL A 74 -19.93 26.20 -2.20
N CYS A 75 -20.91 25.93 -3.07
CA CYS A 75 -22.07 26.80 -3.27
C CYS A 75 -23.32 26.39 -2.47
N ALA A 76 -23.27 25.28 -1.74
CA ALA A 76 -24.37 24.70 -0.96
C ALA A 76 -25.64 24.33 -1.76
N GLN A 77 -25.59 24.39 -3.10
CA GLN A 77 -26.69 23.99 -3.97
C GLN A 77 -26.77 22.47 -4.10
N HIS A 78 -27.99 21.95 -4.29
CA HIS A 78 -28.22 20.55 -4.62
C HIS A 78 -27.56 20.21 -5.97
N ILE A 79 -26.88 19.07 -6.03
CA ILE A 79 -26.17 18.59 -7.23
C ILE A 79 -26.56 17.15 -7.53
N LEU A 80 -26.89 16.88 -8.78
CA LEU A 80 -27.10 15.52 -9.29
C LEU A 80 -25.80 14.94 -9.86
N GLN A 81 -25.03 15.78 -10.56
CA GLN A 81 -23.75 15.43 -11.18
C GLN A 81 -22.64 16.34 -10.65
N GLY A 82 -21.40 15.85 -10.68
CA GLY A 82 -20.24 16.62 -10.27
C GLY A 82 -19.03 15.75 -9.98
N ALA A 83 -18.20 16.20 -9.05
CA ALA A 83 -17.02 15.46 -8.62
C ALA A 83 -17.05 15.18 -7.12
N PHE A 84 -16.49 14.04 -6.72
CA PHE A 84 -16.18 13.74 -5.34
C PHE A 84 -14.72 13.37 -5.14
N CYS A 85 -14.17 13.65 -3.97
CA CYS A 85 -12.79 13.30 -3.65
C CYS A 85 -12.72 11.92 -2.97
N ASN A 86 -11.95 11.00 -3.53
CA ASN A 86 -11.73 9.65 -2.99
C ASN A 86 -11.04 9.62 -1.61
N CYS A 87 -10.36 10.70 -1.21
CA CYS A 87 -9.63 10.73 0.05
C CYS A 87 -10.45 11.33 1.19
N CYS A 88 -11.13 12.45 0.95
CA CYS A 88 -11.84 13.18 2.00
C CYS A 88 -13.36 13.12 1.86
N GLY A 89 -13.89 12.65 0.72
CA GLY A 89 -15.33 12.57 0.44
C GLY A 89 -16.01 13.90 0.17
N LEU A 90 -15.25 14.98 -0.06
CA LEU A 90 -15.78 16.28 -0.46
C LEU A 90 -16.53 16.15 -1.80
N ARG A 91 -17.74 16.73 -1.91
CA ARG A 91 -18.55 16.70 -3.14
C ARG A 91 -18.77 18.11 -3.66
N VAL A 92 -18.56 18.31 -4.96
CA VAL A 92 -18.62 19.64 -5.58
C VAL A 92 -19.24 19.56 -6.97
N SER A 93 -19.92 20.62 -7.39
CA SER A 93 -20.30 20.78 -8.80
C SER A 93 -19.05 21.03 -9.66
N GLU A 94 -19.15 20.71 -10.95
CA GLU A 94 -18.04 20.87 -11.90
C GLU A 94 -17.48 22.32 -11.91
N GLY A 95 -18.37 23.32 -11.90
CA GLY A 95 -17.98 24.73 -11.87
C GLY A 95 -17.30 25.18 -10.56
N CYS A 96 -17.42 24.41 -9.49
CA CYS A 96 -16.84 24.73 -8.19
C CYS A 96 -15.50 24.03 -7.90
N LEU A 97 -15.03 23.12 -8.75
CA LEU A 97 -13.88 22.26 -8.48
C LEU A 97 -12.59 23.05 -8.20
N LYS A 98 -12.29 24.06 -9.03
CA LYS A 98 -11.11 24.92 -8.83
C LYS A 98 -11.17 25.71 -7.52
N LYS A 99 -12.36 26.18 -7.14
CA LYS A 99 -12.57 26.88 -5.85
C LYS A 99 -12.40 25.90 -4.69
N ALA A 100 -12.85 24.66 -4.85
CA ALA A 100 -12.74 23.63 -3.83
C ALA A 100 -11.29 23.29 -3.48
N ASP A 101 -10.42 23.16 -4.49
CA ASP A 101 -8.98 22.93 -4.28
C ASP A 101 -8.27 24.06 -3.50
N GLN A 102 -8.82 25.28 -3.55
CA GLN A 102 -8.28 26.45 -2.84
C GLN A 102 -8.85 26.58 -1.43
N LEU A 103 -10.14 26.30 -1.26
CA LEU A 103 -10.87 26.49 0.00
C LEU A 103 -10.68 25.34 0.98
N PHE A 104 -10.57 24.10 0.49
CA PHE A 104 -10.57 22.91 1.32
C PHE A 104 -9.25 22.15 1.20
N LEU A 105 -8.66 21.81 2.35
CA LEU A 105 -7.55 20.86 2.40
C LEU A 105 -8.08 19.44 2.24
N CYS A 106 -7.30 18.58 1.60
CA CYS A 106 -7.58 17.15 1.55
C CYS A 106 -7.06 16.44 2.82
N LYS A 107 -7.41 15.16 2.98
CA LYS A 107 -6.96 14.27 4.05
C LYS A 107 -5.42 14.21 4.07
N GLU A 108 -4.80 14.70 5.14
CA GLU A 108 -3.34 14.88 5.21
C GLU A 108 -2.60 13.54 5.36
N ILE A 109 -1.65 13.23 4.48
CA ILE A 109 -0.85 12.00 4.59
C ILE A 109 0.12 12.07 5.78
N MET A 110 0.71 13.24 6.00
CA MET A 110 1.65 13.55 7.08
C MET A 110 1.24 14.84 7.76
N MET A 111 1.38 14.90 9.08
CA MET A 111 1.07 16.10 9.85
C MET A 111 2.17 17.15 9.66
N ARG A 112 1.80 18.43 9.55
CA ARG A 112 2.78 19.52 9.49
C ARG A 112 3.48 19.63 10.85
N SER A 113 4.81 19.62 10.84
CA SER A 113 5.60 19.67 12.08
C SER A 113 5.47 21.06 12.72
N ASN A 114 4.70 21.16 13.80
CA ASN A 114 4.61 22.36 14.63
C ASN A 114 5.53 22.26 15.86
N GLY A 115 6.79 21.82 15.68
CA GLY A 115 7.86 21.96 16.67
C GLY A 115 7.71 21.24 18.02
N GLY A 116 6.60 20.55 18.30
CA GLY A 116 6.34 19.81 19.54
C GLY A 116 6.34 18.30 19.35
N ALA A 117 6.97 17.57 20.28
CA ALA A 117 7.14 16.11 20.23
C ALA A 117 5.84 15.30 20.45
N HIS A 118 4.74 15.94 20.83
CA HIS A 118 3.43 15.32 21.08
C HIS A 118 2.31 16.21 20.55
N SER A 119 2.07 16.18 19.24
CA SER A 119 0.92 16.86 18.64
C SER A 119 -0.29 15.91 18.64
N SER A 120 -1.29 16.22 19.45
CA SER A 120 -2.60 15.56 19.35
C SER A 120 -3.16 15.71 17.94
N MET A 121 -3.89 14.71 17.47
CA MET A 121 -4.46 14.73 16.11
C MET A 121 -5.75 15.56 16.14
N PRO A 122 -5.82 16.75 15.51
CA PRO A 122 -7.06 17.50 15.45
C PRO A 122 -8.06 16.78 14.53
N HIS A 123 -9.33 16.95 14.81
CA HIS A 123 -10.37 16.56 13.85
C HIS A 123 -10.27 17.42 12.59
N HIS A 124 -10.39 16.79 11.43
CA HIS A 124 -10.55 17.47 10.15
C HIS A 124 -12.00 17.27 9.69
N TRP A 125 -12.81 18.30 9.87
CA TRP A 125 -14.24 18.30 9.58
C TRP A 125 -14.55 18.76 8.16
N ILE A 126 -15.47 18.06 7.50
CA ILE A 126 -16.11 18.47 6.25
C ILE A 126 -17.60 18.61 6.52
N ARG A 127 -18.19 19.71 6.06
CA ARG A 127 -19.61 19.99 6.22
C ARG A 127 -20.44 19.35 5.10
N GLY A 128 -21.56 18.75 5.46
CA GLY A 128 -22.54 18.19 4.55
C GLY A 128 -22.17 16.84 3.94
N ASN A 129 -23.11 16.29 3.17
CA ASN A 129 -23.00 14.98 2.51
C ASN A 129 -22.61 13.86 3.50
N VAL A 130 -23.11 13.94 4.73
CA VAL A 130 -22.93 12.90 5.76
C VAL A 130 -23.52 11.57 5.27
N PRO A 131 -22.86 10.42 5.55
CA PRO A 131 -23.39 9.12 5.19
C PRO A 131 -24.77 8.87 5.77
N LEU A 132 -25.60 8.11 5.05
CA LEU A 132 -26.92 7.72 5.52
C LEU A 132 -26.83 6.95 6.84
N CYS A 133 -27.85 7.09 7.68
CA CYS A 133 -27.93 6.44 9.00
C CYS A 133 -26.78 6.81 9.97
N SER A 134 -26.09 7.94 9.75
CA SER A 134 -25.11 8.44 10.72
C SER A 134 -25.81 9.09 11.92
N CYS A 135 -25.24 8.92 13.11
CA CYS A 135 -25.70 9.57 14.33
C CYS A 135 -24.66 10.55 14.87
N CYS A 136 -25.14 11.66 15.42
CA CYS A 136 -24.32 12.66 16.05
C CYS A 136 -23.58 12.06 17.25
N MET A 137 -22.26 12.25 17.32
CA MET A 137 -21.47 11.71 18.43
C MET A 137 -21.83 12.34 19.80
N ILE A 138 -22.41 13.54 19.80
CA ILE A 138 -22.80 14.28 21.01
C ILE A 138 -24.20 13.86 21.49
N CYS A 139 -25.25 14.16 20.71
CA CYS A 139 -26.64 13.93 21.14
C CYS A 139 -27.21 12.56 20.76
N LYS A 140 -26.48 11.74 19.98
CA LYS A 140 -26.87 10.42 19.47
C LYS A 140 -28.08 10.39 18.53
N GLN A 141 -28.59 11.54 18.10
CA GLN A 141 -29.66 11.65 17.12
C GLN A 141 -29.14 11.58 15.68
N GLN A 142 -30.00 11.23 14.73
CA GLN A 142 -29.64 11.06 13.31
C GLN A 142 -29.17 12.38 12.67
N CYS A 143 -28.05 12.34 11.94
CA CYS A 143 -27.50 13.44 11.14
C CYS A 143 -27.95 13.37 9.68
N GLY A 144 -27.80 14.47 8.94
CA GLY A 144 -28.04 14.54 7.51
C GLY A 144 -29.52 14.49 7.11
N THR A 145 -30.42 14.82 8.04
CA THR A 145 -31.87 14.73 7.83
C THR A 145 -32.44 15.94 7.08
N GLN A 146 -31.73 17.07 7.06
CA GLN A 146 -32.22 18.30 6.43
C GLN A 146 -31.86 18.29 4.94
N PRO A 147 -32.76 18.77 4.04
CA PRO A 147 -32.53 18.82 2.59
C PRO A 147 -31.62 20.01 2.20
N LYS A 148 -30.47 20.13 2.85
CA LYS A 148 -29.44 21.13 2.60
C LYS A 148 -28.06 20.63 3.05
N LEU A 149 -27.02 21.37 2.69
CA LEU A 149 -25.69 21.16 3.24
C LEU A 149 -25.67 21.49 4.76
N CYS A 150 -25.77 20.46 5.59
CA CYS A 150 -25.81 20.54 7.05
C CYS A 150 -24.97 19.44 7.69
N ASP A 151 -24.67 19.62 8.97
CA ASP A 151 -23.87 18.72 9.80
C ASP A 151 -22.44 18.52 9.29
N TYR A 152 -21.62 17.86 10.10
CA TYR A 152 -20.19 17.69 9.86
C TYR A 152 -19.80 16.22 9.95
N ARG A 153 -18.83 15.80 9.13
CA ARG A 153 -18.14 14.52 9.23
C ARG A 153 -16.64 14.73 9.37
N CYS A 154 -16.01 14.03 10.30
CA CYS A 154 -14.56 14.01 10.40
C CYS A 154 -13.99 13.01 9.39
N VAL A 155 -13.04 13.43 8.55
CA VAL A 155 -12.43 12.58 7.51
C VAL A 155 -11.51 11.46 8.05
N TRP A 156 -11.21 11.49 9.35
CA TRP A 156 -10.37 10.49 10.02
C TRP A 156 -11.21 9.52 10.84
N CYS A 157 -11.87 9.98 11.91
CA CYS A 157 -12.65 9.11 12.78
C CYS A 157 -14.05 8.79 12.26
N GLN A 158 -14.48 9.38 11.15
CA GLN A 158 -15.83 9.24 10.54
C GLN A 158 -17.00 9.66 11.45
N TYR A 159 -16.74 10.21 12.63
CA TYR A 159 -17.80 10.75 13.47
C TYR A 159 -18.55 11.86 12.77
N THR A 160 -19.84 11.92 13.06
CA THR A 160 -20.73 12.97 12.59
C THR A 160 -21.21 13.84 13.74
N VAL A 161 -21.43 15.12 13.48
CA VAL A 161 -21.85 16.11 14.48
C VAL A 161 -22.86 17.05 13.85
N HIS A 162 -23.97 17.32 14.54
CA HIS A 162 -24.92 18.33 14.10
C HIS A 162 -24.33 19.73 14.10
N ASP A 163 -24.84 20.63 13.25
CA ASP A 163 -24.44 22.04 13.26
C ASP A 163 -24.55 22.65 14.68
N GLU A 164 -25.63 22.34 15.41
CA GLU A 164 -25.89 22.83 16.79
C GLU A 164 -24.97 22.20 17.84
N CYS A 165 -24.53 20.94 17.62
CA CYS A 165 -23.66 20.20 18.52
C CYS A 165 -22.17 20.50 18.32
N MET A 166 -21.81 21.25 17.28
CA MET A 166 -20.42 21.49 16.90
C MET A 166 -19.62 22.20 17.99
N MET A 167 -20.22 23.18 18.68
CA MET A 167 -19.56 23.91 19.77
C MET A 167 -19.20 23.01 20.94
N ASP A 168 -20.04 22.03 21.27
CA ASP A 168 -19.72 21.06 22.32
C ASP A 168 -18.67 20.05 21.87
N CYS A 169 -18.68 19.65 20.60
CA CYS A 169 -17.64 18.79 20.02
C CYS A 169 -16.25 19.45 20.01
N LEU A 170 -16.17 20.77 19.85
CA LEU A 170 -14.88 21.47 19.90
C LEU A 170 -14.22 21.44 21.29
N LYS A 171 -14.98 21.13 22.35
CA LYS A 171 -14.43 20.90 23.70
C LYS A 171 -13.70 19.55 23.80
N THR A 172 -14.08 18.58 22.97
CA THR A 172 -13.32 17.33 22.82
C THR A 172 -12.23 17.54 21.78
N GLU A 173 -11.01 17.83 22.24
CA GLU A 173 -9.94 18.38 21.40
C GLU A 173 -9.29 17.38 20.43
N GLU A 174 -9.48 16.06 20.61
CA GLU A 174 -8.63 15.05 19.95
C GLU A 174 -9.38 13.99 19.14
N CYS A 175 -8.96 13.85 17.89
CA CYS A 175 -9.42 12.79 17.00
C CYS A 175 -8.80 11.45 17.38
N THR A 176 -9.64 10.47 17.69
CA THR A 176 -9.23 9.13 18.11
C THR A 176 -9.02 8.14 16.96
N PHE A 177 -9.22 8.58 15.72
CA PHE A 177 -9.29 7.78 14.48
C PHE A 177 -10.47 6.79 14.40
N GLY A 178 -11.43 6.87 15.33
CA GLY A 178 -12.67 6.10 15.26
C GLY A 178 -12.48 4.59 15.41
N GLU A 179 -13.36 3.81 14.78
CA GLU A 179 -13.38 2.34 14.85
C GLU A 179 -12.08 1.71 14.32
N PHE A 180 -11.63 2.12 13.14
CA PHE A 180 -10.47 1.53 12.44
C PHE A 180 -9.12 2.12 12.88
N ARG A 181 -9.08 2.76 14.06
CA ARG A 181 -7.89 3.45 14.58
C ARG A 181 -6.63 2.59 14.63
N ASP A 182 -6.78 1.29 14.86
CA ASP A 182 -5.66 0.36 14.98
C ASP A 182 -5.15 -0.10 13.60
N LEU A 183 -5.94 0.09 12.54
CA LEU A 183 -5.57 -0.18 11.15
C LEU A 183 -4.94 1.04 10.47
N ILE A 184 -5.21 2.25 10.93
CA ILE A 184 -4.79 3.50 10.29
C ILE A 184 -3.32 3.79 10.62
N ILE A 185 -2.53 4.21 9.62
CA ILE A 185 -1.21 4.82 9.85
C ILE A 185 -1.41 6.30 10.17
N PRO A 186 -1.15 6.75 11.41
CA PRO A 186 -1.41 8.13 11.77
C PRO A 186 -0.48 9.12 11.05
N PRO A 187 -0.97 10.31 10.65
CA PRO A 187 -0.13 11.32 9.99
C PRO A 187 1.05 11.79 10.84
N TYR A 188 0.90 11.88 12.17
CA TYR A 188 1.99 12.24 13.07
C TYR A 188 3.12 11.20 13.08
N TYR A 189 2.77 9.90 13.00
CA TYR A 189 3.75 8.82 12.93
C TYR A 189 4.64 8.99 11.70
N LEU A 190 4.04 9.22 10.54
CA LEU A 190 4.79 9.40 9.29
C LEU A 190 5.64 10.66 9.30
N SER A 191 5.20 11.73 9.94
CA SER A 191 6.01 12.94 10.13
C SER A 191 7.27 12.66 10.95
N THR A 192 7.14 11.92 12.05
CA THR A 192 8.29 11.48 12.86
C THR A 192 9.24 10.60 12.07
N ILE A 193 8.72 9.61 11.33
CA ILE A 193 9.54 8.75 10.47
C ILE A 193 10.28 9.56 9.39
N ASN A 194 9.59 10.50 8.75
CA ASN A 194 10.18 11.35 7.74
C ASN A 194 11.29 12.25 8.32
N GLN A 195 11.12 12.76 9.54
CA GLN A 195 12.16 13.52 10.25
C GLN A 195 13.36 12.64 10.60
N MET A 196 13.13 11.47 11.21
CA MET A 196 14.20 10.51 11.55
C MET A 196 15.03 10.13 10.34
N ARG A 197 14.40 9.99 9.17
CA ARG A 197 15.11 9.70 7.91
C ARG A 197 16.01 10.84 7.45
N LYS A 198 15.55 12.10 7.59
CA LYS A 198 16.40 13.27 7.31
C LYS A 198 17.62 13.26 8.24
N ASP A 199 17.41 12.87 9.49
CA ASP A 199 18.46 12.75 10.51
C ASP A 199 19.28 11.44 10.39
N LYS A 200 19.07 10.64 9.33
CA LYS A 200 19.73 9.35 9.07
C LYS A 200 19.54 8.29 10.18
N ARG A 201 18.51 8.43 11.00
CA ARG A 201 18.12 7.45 12.04
C ARG A 201 17.17 6.41 11.43
N THR A 202 17.50 5.14 11.60
CA THR A 202 16.77 4.00 10.99
C THR A 202 16.06 3.11 12.01
N ASN A 203 16.21 3.38 13.31
CA ASN A 203 15.53 2.61 14.35
C ASN A 203 14.12 3.18 14.59
N TYR A 204 13.19 2.83 13.69
CA TYR A 204 11.78 3.24 13.78
C TYR A 204 11.02 2.55 14.92
N GLU A 205 11.55 1.45 15.46
CA GLU A 205 10.96 0.74 16.61
C GLU A 205 10.84 1.66 17.83
N LYS A 206 11.70 2.68 17.95
CA LYS A 206 11.62 3.70 19.01
C LYS A 206 10.41 4.64 18.92
N VAL A 207 9.71 4.68 17.77
CA VAL A 207 8.50 5.48 17.57
C VAL A 207 7.24 4.70 17.96
N VAL A 208 7.31 3.37 17.93
CA VAL A 208 6.20 2.45 18.18
C VAL A 208 5.62 2.55 19.61
N PRO A 209 6.39 2.86 20.68
CA PRO A 209 5.82 3.05 22.02
C PRO A 209 4.85 4.23 22.13
N TYR A 210 4.90 5.19 21.20
CA TYR A 210 3.91 6.27 21.09
C TYR A 210 2.64 5.82 20.34
N CYS A 211 2.67 4.63 19.75
CA CYS A 211 1.53 3.97 19.15
C CYS A 211 0.91 2.99 20.16
N ARG A 212 -0.37 2.67 19.99
CA ARG A 212 -1.11 1.83 20.93
C ARG A 212 -0.57 0.40 20.96
N LYS A 213 -0.72 -0.28 22.11
CA LYS A 213 -0.23 -1.65 22.37
C LYS A 213 -0.66 -2.71 21.33
N HIS A 214 -1.77 -2.48 20.62
CA HIS A 214 -2.35 -3.37 19.61
C HIS A 214 -2.45 -2.72 18.22
N TRP A 215 -1.58 -1.76 17.90
CA TRP A 215 -1.59 -1.11 16.59
C TRP A 215 -1.15 -2.08 15.50
N MET A 216 -2.04 -2.35 14.55
CA MET A 216 -1.86 -3.33 13.46
C MET A 216 -2.25 -2.69 12.12
N PRO A 217 -1.36 -1.88 11.52
CA PRO A 217 -1.66 -1.19 10.28
C PRO A 217 -2.02 -2.15 9.14
N VAL A 218 -3.03 -1.78 8.36
CA VAL A 218 -3.36 -2.49 7.13
C VAL A 218 -2.85 -1.75 5.89
N ILE A 219 -2.30 -2.45 4.92
CA ILE A 219 -1.96 -1.91 3.61
C ILE A 219 -2.87 -2.56 2.58
N ILE A 220 -3.55 -1.75 1.78
CA ILE A 220 -4.48 -2.21 0.75
C ILE A 220 -3.72 -2.24 -0.58
N LEU A 221 -3.70 -3.40 -1.23
CA LEU A 221 -3.15 -3.60 -2.55
C LEU A 221 -4.25 -4.09 -3.48
N ALA A 222 -4.79 -3.22 -4.33
CA ALA A 222 -5.83 -3.62 -5.28
C ALA A 222 -5.33 -3.59 -6.71
N ASN A 223 -5.65 -4.61 -7.49
CA ASN A 223 -5.43 -4.59 -8.93
C ASN A 223 -6.71 -4.14 -9.64
N THR A 224 -6.73 -2.89 -10.11
CA THR A 224 -7.90 -2.29 -10.79
C THR A 224 -8.28 -2.99 -12.10
N ARG A 225 -7.38 -3.79 -12.67
CA ARG A 225 -7.63 -4.58 -13.88
C ARG A 225 -8.23 -5.97 -13.59
N SER A 226 -8.33 -6.36 -12.32
CA SER A 226 -8.93 -7.65 -11.93
C SER A 226 -10.44 -7.53 -11.77
N GLY A 227 -11.18 -8.56 -12.19
CA GLY A 227 -12.63 -8.60 -12.10
C GLY A 227 -13.34 -7.60 -13.02
N ASN A 228 -14.49 -7.12 -12.59
CA ASN A 228 -15.38 -6.16 -13.27
C ASN A 228 -15.02 -4.68 -13.02
N ASN A 229 -13.72 -4.36 -12.89
CA ASN A 229 -13.21 -3.01 -12.58
C ASN A 229 -13.65 -2.42 -11.21
N MET A 230 -14.21 -3.21 -10.29
CA MET A 230 -14.55 -2.77 -8.93
C MET A 230 -13.34 -2.28 -8.11
N GLY A 231 -12.13 -2.62 -8.53
CA GLY A 231 -10.91 -2.23 -7.82
C GLY A 231 -10.75 -0.71 -7.69
N GLU A 232 -11.20 0.09 -8.66
CA GLU A 232 -11.08 1.56 -8.57
C GLU A 232 -11.99 2.13 -7.48
N THR A 233 -13.26 1.71 -7.45
CA THR A 233 -14.23 2.11 -6.42
C THR A 233 -13.75 1.69 -5.03
N LEU A 234 -13.30 0.44 -4.87
CA LEU A 234 -12.76 -0.07 -3.61
C LEU A 234 -11.57 0.76 -3.10
N LEU A 235 -10.63 1.10 -3.98
CA LEU A 235 -9.50 1.95 -3.60
C LEU A 235 -9.96 3.32 -3.08
N GLY A 236 -11.02 3.90 -3.67
CA GLY A 236 -11.63 5.13 -3.20
C GLY A 236 -12.23 4.98 -1.80
N GLU A 237 -13.05 3.96 -1.58
CA GLU A 237 -13.71 3.71 -0.30
C GLU A 237 -12.69 3.43 0.82
N PHE A 238 -11.65 2.64 0.55
CA PHE A 238 -10.56 2.43 1.52
C PHE A 238 -9.79 3.73 1.84
N LYS A 239 -9.60 4.65 0.89
CA LYS A 239 -8.97 5.96 1.13
C LYS A 239 -9.83 6.87 2.02
N ILE A 240 -11.16 6.76 1.95
CA ILE A 240 -12.07 7.50 2.83
C ILE A 240 -11.84 7.09 4.30
N LEU A 241 -11.65 5.78 4.56
CA LEU A 241 -11.47 5.24 5.91
C LEU A 241 -10.01 5.34 6.39
N LEU A 242 -9.04 4.94 5.57
CA LEU A 242 -7.63 4.80 5.93
C LEU A 242 -6.78 6.03 5.56
N ASN A 243 -5.52 6.09 6.00
CA ASN A 243 -4.59 7.08 5.45
C ASN A 243 -4.34 6.75 3.96
N PRO A 244 -4.49 7.69 3.01
CA PRO A 244 -4.33 7.41 1.59
C PRO A 244 -2.98 6.77 1.20
N VAL A 245 -1.94 6.94 2.02
CA VAL A 245 -0.63 6.28 1.85
C VAL A 245 -0.66 4.77 2.00
N GLN A 246 -1.72 4.21 2.61
CA GLN A 246 -1.91 2.78 2.82
C GLN A 246 -2.54 2.08 1.62
N VAL A 247 -3.02 2.82 0.62
CA VAL A 247 -3.91 2.31 -0.42
C VAL A 247 -3.23 2.41 -1.78
N PHE A 248 -2.83 1.27 -2.34
CA PHE A 248 -2.04 1.19 -3.56
C PHE A 248 -2.77 0.47 -4.70
N ASP A 249 -2.71 1.10 -5.87
CA ASP A 249 -3.18 0.53 -7.14
C ASP A 249 -2.05 -0.25 -7.82
N LEU A 250 -2.17 -1.57 -7.84
CA LEU A 250 -1.16 -2.46 -8.40
C LEU A 250 -0.99 -2.33 -9.92
N SER A 251 -1.94 -1.70 -10.62
CA SER A 251 -1.77 -1.35 -12.04
C SER A 251 -0.77 -0.21 -12.25
N LYS A 252 -0.51 0.59 -11.20
CA LYS A 252 0.37 1.78 -11.22
C LYS A 252 1.68 1.55 -10.48
N ILE A 253 1.67 0.74 -9.41
CA ILE A 253 2.86 0.46 -8.59
C ILE A 253 3.03 -1.05 -8.37
N ALA A 254 4.24 -1.55 -8.61
CA ALA A 254 4.55 -2.97 -8.35
C ALA A 254 4.47 -3.30 -6.84
N PRO A 255 4.01 -4.50 -6.44
CA PRO A 255 3.90 -4.92 -5.05
C PRO A 255 5.20 -4.74 -4.26
N ALA A 256 6.34 -5.11 -4.83
CA ALA A 256 7.66 -4.96 -4.19
C ALA A 256 7.98 -3.52 -3.79
N LYS A 257 7.45 -2.52 -4.52
CA LYS A 257 7.58 -1.10 -4.20
C LYS A 257 6.59 -0.67 -3.11
N ALA A 258 5.33 -1.08 -3.21
CA ALA A 258 4.30 -0.77 -2.21
C ALA A 258 4.66 -1.35 -0.82
N LEU A 259 5.14 -2.60 -0.78
CA LEU A 259 5.57 -3.29 0.43
C LEU A 259 6.80 -2.66 1.11
N GLN A 260 7.49 -1.71 0.47
CA GLN A 260 8.53 -0.93 1.17
C GLN A 260 7.96 -0.11 2.32
N LEU A 261 6.67 0.22 2.32
CA LEU A 261 6.00 0.87 3.44
C LEU A 261 6.06 0.00 4.72
N CYS A 262 6.00 -1.33 4.61
CA CYS A 262 6.14 -2.25 5.75
C CYS A 262 7.47 -2.05 6.49
N THR A 263 8.54 -1.67 5.77
CA THR A 263 9.86 -1.43 6.38
C THR A 263 9.94 -0.16 7.25
N LEU A 264 8.87 0.65 7.23
CA LEU A 264 8.72 1.87 8.02
C LEU A 264 7.76 1.69 9.19
N LEU A 265 7.20 0.49 9.37
CA LEU A 265 6.17 0.15 10.35
C LEU A 265 6.71 -0.81 11.41
N PRO A 266 5.97 -1.04 12.52
CA PRO A 266 6.39 -1.98 13.54
C PRO A 266 6.61 -3.39 12.98
N CYS A 267 7.64 -4.07 13.47
CA CYS A 267 7.95 -5.44 13.11
C CYS A 267 6.77 -6.37 13.49
N ASN A 268 6.46 -7.34 12.64
CA ASN A 268 5.43 -8.38 12.86
C ASN A 268 4.00 -7.88 13.17
N ALA A 269 3.66 -6.62 12.88
CA ALA A 269 2.33 -6.06 13.19
C ALA A 269 1.50 -5.69 11.94
N VAL A 270 2.11 -5.71 10.75
CA VAL A 270 1.46 -5.21 9.52
C VAL A 270 0.62 -6.31 8.86
N ARG A 271 -0.59 -5.94 8.43
CA ARG A 271 -1.44 -6.76 7.57
C ARG A 271 -1.49 -6.14 6.17
N VAL A 272 -1.60 -6.96 5.14
CA VAL A 272 -1.82 -6.55 3.76
C VAL A 272 -3.12 -7.19 3.29
N LEU A 273 -4.08 -6.38 2.83
CA LEU A 273 -5.27 -6.86 2.14
C LEU A 273 -5.03 -6.78 0.64
N VAL A 274 -5.05 -7.92 -0.05
CA VAL A 274 -4.88 -8.00 -1.50
C VAL A 274 -6.25 -8.14 -2.14
N CYS A 275 -6.67 -7.13 -2.89
CA CYS A 275 -7.92 -7.14 -3.65
C CYS A 275 -7.62 -7.54 -5.10
N GLY A 276 -7.94 -8.77 -5.46
CA GLY A 276 -7.60 -9.37 -6.75
C GLY A 276 -7.93 -10.86 -6.81
N GLY A 277 -7.71 -11.47 -7.96
CA GLY A 277 -7.76 -12.93 -8.09
C GLY A 277 -6.43 -13.60 -7.73
N ASP A 278 -6.38 -14.94 -7.85
CA ASP A 278 -5.24 -15.75 -7.41
C ASP A 278 -3.90 -15.34 -8.04
N GLY A 279 -3.90 -14.91 -9.31
CA GLY A 279 -2.69 -14.37 -9.96
C GLY A 279 -2.16 -13.09 -9.32
N THR A 280 -3.04 -12.20 -8.88
CA THR A 280 -2.66 -10.96 -8.17
C THR A 280 -2.14 -11.30 -6.77
N VAL A 281 -2.80 -12.21 -6.06
CA VAL A 281 -2.35 -12.67 -4.74
C VAL A 281 -0.97 -13.34 -4.86
N GLY A 282 -0.78 -14.20 -5.85
CA GLY A 282 0.52 -14.83 -6.14
C GLY A 282 1.62 -13.81 -6.40
N TRP A 283 1.34 -12.78 -7.20
CA TRP A 283 2.29 -11.70 -7.48
C TRP A 283 2.72 -10.93 -6.21
N VAL A 284 1.79 -10.67 -5.29
CA VAL A 284 2.11 -10.04 -4.01
C VAL A 284 2.94 -10.99 -3.13
N LEU A 285 2.59 -12.27 -3.07
CA LEU A 285 3.33 -13.25 -2.28
C LEU A 285 4.77 -13.45 -2.81
N ASP A 286 4.98 -13.43 -4.12
CA ASP A 286 6.32 -13.47 -4.72
C ASP A 286 7.15 -12.23 -4.31
N ALA A 287 6.52 -11.06 -4.26
CA ALA A 287 7.19 -9.85 -3.79
C ALA A 287 7.55 -9.92 -2.29
N ILE A 288 6.74 -10.62 -1.48
CA ILE A 288 7.06 -10.92 -0.07
C ILE A 288 8.24 -11.90 0.02
N ASP A 289 8.30 -12.91 -0.84
CA ASP A 289 9.43 -13.82 -0.90
C ASP A 289 10.74 -13.09 -1.29
N GLU A 290 10.66 -12.09 -2.19
CA GLU A 290 11.82 -11.21 -2.44
C GLU A 290 12.25 -10.41 -1.21
N MET A 291 11.32 -10.01 -0.34
CA MET A 291 11.66 -9.31 0.92
C MET A 291 12.43 -10.24 1.86
N LYS A 292 12.05 -11.52 1.95
CA LYS A 292 12.80 -12.55 2.70
C LYS A 292 14.24 -12.65 2.20
N ILE A 293 14.41 -12.79 0.88
CA ILE A 293 15.73 -12.90 0.24
C ILE A 293 16.59 -11.65 0.51
N LYS A 294 15.98 -10.47 0.62
CA LYS A 294 16.66 -9.21 0.95
C LYS A 294 16.95 -9.04 2.46
N GLY A 295 16.72 -10.05 3.29
CA GLY A 295 16.96 -10.01 4.73
C GLY A 295 15.96 -9.13 5.49
N GLN A 296 14.75 -8.92 4.94
CA GLN A 296 13.70 -8.07 5.51
C GLN A 296 12.63 -8.88 6.26
N GLU A 297 13.00 -10.03 6.82
CA GLU A 297 12.06 -11.01 7.37
C GLU A 297 11.17 -10.47 8.49
N ARG A 298 11.72 -9.61 9.35
CA ARG A 298 10.98 -8.92 10.43
C ARG A 298 9.88 -7.95 9.96
N TYR A 299 9.87 -7.60 8.67
CA TYR A 299 8.90 -6.67 8.08
C TYR A 299 7.89 -7.38 7.16
N ILE A 300 7.84 -8.71 7.21
CA ILE A 300 6.89 -9.48 6.41
C ILE A 300 5.48 -9.28 6.98
N PRO A 301 4.52 -8.83 6.17
CA PRO A 301 3.15 -8.67 6.61
C PRO A 301 2.38 -10.00 6.56
N GLN A 302 1.33 -10.11 7.36
CA GLN A 302 0.28 -11.13 7.14
C GLN A 302 -0.56 -10.73 5.91
N VAL A 303 -1.06 -11.71 5.16
CA VAL A 303 -1.82 -11.46 3.92
C VAL A 303 -3.27 -11.91 4.10
N ALA A 304 -4.19 -10.99 3.85
CA ALA A 304 -5.63 -11.24 3.70
C ALA A 304 -6.03 -11.05 2.24
N ILE A 305 -7.11 -11.69 1.82
CA ILE A 305 -7.56 -11.69 0.42
C ILE A 305 -8.97 -11.13 0.33
N LEU A 306 -9.19 -10.21 -0.59
CA LEU A 306 -10.52 -9.85 -1.08
C LEU A 306 -10.65 -10.38 -2.52
N PRO A 307 -11.39 -11.48 -2.74
CA PRO A 307 -11.42 -12.19 -4.02
C PRO A 307 -12.14 -11.36 -5.10
N LEU A 308 -11.39 -10.82 -6.06
CA LEU A 308 -11.95 -10.09 -7.20
C LEU A 308 -11.82 -10.91 -8.49
N GLY A 309 -12.96 -11.14 -9.17
CA GLY A 309 -13.01 -11.89 -10.43
C GLY A 309 -13.36 -13.37 -10.22
N THR A 310 -12.92 -14.23 -11.13
CA THR A 310 -13.23 -15.67 -11.15
C THR A 310 -11.98 -16.51 -10.84
N GLY A 311 -12.17 -17.73 -10.32
CA GLY A 311 -11.06 -18.65 -10.02
C GLY A 311 -10.24 -18.24 -8.80
N ASN A 312 -10.92 -17.92 -7.68
CA ASN A 312 -10.30 -17.49 -6.42
C ASN A 312 -10.11 -18.69 -5.46
N ASP A 313 -9.42 -19.73 -5.90
CA ASP A 313 -9.28 -20.99 -5.16
C ASP A 313 -8.53 -20.81 -3.84
N LEU A 314 -7.50 -19.95 -3.84
CA LEU A 314 -6.74 -19.64 -2.63
C LEU A 314 -7.63 -18.94 -1.60
N SER A 315 -8.40 -17.95 -2.04
CA SER A 315 -9.36 -17.23 -1.20
C SER A 315 -10.39 -18.18 -0.58
N ASN A 316 -10.97 -19.06 -1.40
CA ASN A 316 -11.93 -20.08 -0.97
C ASN A 316 -11.35 -21.00 0.11
N THR A 317 -10.16 -21.53 -0.14
CA THR A 317 -9.48 -22.46 0.77
C THR A 317 -9.15 -21.80 2.11
N LEU A 318 -8.81 -20.51 2.08
CA LEU A 318 -8.46 -19.73 3.27
C LEU A 318 -9.69 -19.13 3.99
N GLY A 319 -10.91 -19.38 3.51
CA GLY A 319 -12.15 -18.91 4.14
C GLY A 319 -12.50 -17.45 3.86
N TRP A 320 -11.87 -16.79 2.89
CA TRP A 320 -12.20 -15.42 2.48
C TRP A 320 -13.34 -15.34 1.45
N GLY A 321 -13.82 -16.50 0.98
CA GLY A 321 -14.95 -16.63 0.07
C GLY A 321 -14.55 -16.74 -1.41
N ALA A 322 -15.55 -16.97 -2.26
CA ALA A 322 -15.37 -17.32 -3.67
C ALA A 322 -15.26 -16.13 -4.60
N GLY A 323 -15.73 -14.97 -4.16
CA GLY A 323 -15.80 -13.76 -4.95
C GLY A 323 -16.42 -12.63 -4.13
N TYR A 324 -16.26 -11.43 -4.65
CA TYR A 324 -16.86 -10.21 -4.15
C TYR A 324 -17.58 -9.55 -5.33
N ALA A 325 -18.83 -9.14 -5.14
CA ALA A 325 -19.65 -8.46 -6.15
C ALA A 325 -20.18 -7.09 -5.66
N GLY A 326 -19.58 -6.52 -4.61
CA GLY A 326 -19.98 -5.20 -4.07
C GLY A 326 -21.03 -5.27 -2.96
N GLU A 327 -21.42 -6.47 -2.51
CA GLU A 327 -22.48 -6.69 -1.53
C GLU A 327 -22.05 -6.38 -0.08
N VAL A 328 -20.75 -6.48 0.22
CA VAL A 328 -20.22 -6.25 1.57
C VAL A 328 -19.52 -4.87 1.63
N PRO A 329 -19.92 -3.96 2.54
CA PRO A 329 -19.26 -2.66 2.66
C PRO A 329 -17.82 -2.80 3.15
N VAL A 330 -16.94 -1.89 2.73
CA VAL A 330 -15.50 -1.92 3.08
C VAL A 330 -15.25 -1.88 4.58
N GLU A 331 -16.12 -1.26 5.36
CA GLU A 331 -16.08 -1.27 6.83
C GLU A 331 -16.15 -2.70 7.37
N GLN A 332 -17.02 -3.53 6.80
CA GLN A 332 -17.14 -4.93 7.21
C GLN A 332 -15.93 -5.75 6.76
N ILE A 333 -15.37 -5.45 5.57
CA ILE A 333 -14.13 -6.08 5.12
C ILE A 333 -12.98 -5.76 6.10
N LEU A 334 -12.85 -4.50 6.55
CA LEU A 334 -11.85 -4.10 7.53
C LEU A 334 -12.06 -4.79 8.89
N ARG A 335 -13.30 -4.93 9.35
CA ARG A 335 -13.62 -5.72 10.56
C ARG A 335 -13.19 -7.17 10.43
N ASN A 336 -13.53 -7.82 9.32
CA ASN A 336 -13.10 -9.19 9.04
C ASN A 336 -11.56 -9.30 9.05
N VAL A 337 -10.86 -8.32 8.47
CA VAL A 337 -9.38 -8.26 8.51
C VAL A 337 -8.84 -8.05 9.91
N MET A 338 -9.53 -7.32 10.80
CA MET A 338 -9.13 -7.16 12.21
C MET A 338 -9.27 -8.46 13.00
N GLU A 339 -10.37 -9.16 12.80
CA GLU A 339 -10.73 -10.38 13.54
C GLU A 339 -10.05 -11.65 13.00
N ALA A 340 -9.50 -11.60 11.78
CA ALA A 340 -8.89 -12.75 11.14
C ALA A 340 -7.66 -13.29 11.89
N ASP A 341 -7.61 -14.63 11.97
CA ASP A 341 -6.48 -15.38 12.47
C ASP A 341 -5.43 -15.65 11.39
N GLY A 342 -4.17 -15.71 11.82
CA GLY A 342 -3.05 -16.01 10.92
C GLY A 342 -2.81 -17.49 10.77
N ILE A 343 -2.75 -17.97 9.53
CA ILE A 343 -2.30 -19.33 9.22
C ILE A 343 -1.01 -19.31 8.41
N LYS A 344 -0.23 -20.39 8.50
CA LYS A 344 0.96 -20.58 7.65
C LYS A 344 0.52 -21.15 6.31
N LEU A 345 1.03 -20.56 5.23
CA LEU A 345 0.79 -21.02 3.87
C LEU A 345 2.07 -21.65 3.32
N ASP A 346 1.97 -22.90 2.92
CA ASP A 346 3.05 -23.59 2.21
C ASP A 346 3.09 -23.15 0.75
N ARG A 347 4.29 -22.85 0.25
CA ARG A 347 4.53 -22.41 -1.14
C ARG A 347 5.50 -23.35 -1.81
N TRP A 348 5.15 -23.81 -3.01
CA TRP A 348 5.88 -24.86 -3.70
C TRP A 348 6.78 -24.25 -4.77
N LYS A 349 8.01 -24.73 -4.89
CA LYS A 349 8.93 -24.35 -5.96
C LYS A 349 9.01 -25.49 -6.98
N VAL A 350 8.49 -25.26 -8.18
CA VAL A 350 8.49 -26.24 -9.27
C VAL A 350 9.61 -25.91 -10.24
N GLN A 351 10.54 -26.84 -10.44
CA GLN A 351 11.66 -26.68 -11.36
C GLN A 351 11.48 -27.59 -12.57
N VAL A 352 11.36 -27.00 -13.76
CA VAL A 352 11.23 -27.73 -15.03
C VAL A 352 12.56 -27.72 -15.76
N THR A 353 13.10 -28.93 -15.99
CA THR A 353 14.37 -29.16 -16.68
C THR A 353 14.15 -29.89 -18.00
N ASN A 354 14.71 -29.40 -19.10
CA ASN A 354 14.72 -30.14 -20.37
C ASN A 354 15.97 -31.03 -20.43
N LYS A 355 15.78 -32.34 -20.58
CA LYS A 355 16.87 -33.33 -20.78
C LYS A 355 17.37 -33.31 -22.24
N GLY A 356 17.74 -32.14 -22.75
CA GLY A 356 18.40 -32.01 -24.05
C GLY A 356 19.91 -32.31 -23.94
N TYR A 357 20.51 -32.82 -25.02
CA TYR A 357 21.90 -33.33 -25.07
C TYR A 357 23.00 -32.32 -24.65
N TYR A 358 22.68 -31.03 -24.56
CA TYR A 358 23.54 -30.00 -24.00
C TYR A 358 22.83 -29.31 -22.82
N ASN A 359 23.31 -29.55 -21.60
CA ASN A 359 22.83 -29.00 -20.31
C ASN A 359 23.03 -27.46 -20.17
N LEU A 360 22.94 -26.70 -21.26
CA LEU A 360 23.21 -25.25 -21.29
C LEU A 360 21.99 -24.38 -20.96
N ARG A 361 20.77 -24.93 -20.93
CA ARG A 361 19.55 -24.16 -20.60
C ARG A 361 19.29 -24.15 -19.11
N LYS A 362 19.26 -22.94 -18.52
CA LYS A 362 18.85 -22.74 -17.13
C LYS A 362 17.45 -23.32 -16.90
N PRO A 363 17.22 -24.00 -15.77
CA PRO A 363 15.92 -24.57 -15.49
C PRO A 363 14.88 -23.46 -15.28
N LYS A 364 13.65 -23.68 -15.76
CA LYS A 364 12.55 -22.77 -15.47
C LYS A 364 12.04 -23.06 -14.05
N VAL A 365 11.97 -22.04 -13.22
CA VAL A 365 11.52 -22.14 -11.82
C VAL A 365 10.23 -21.36 -11.67
N PHE A 366 9.22 -22.02 -11.13
CA PHE A 366 7.90 -21.45 -10.83
C PHE A 366 7.61 -21.57 -9.35
N THR A 367 6.89 -20.59 -8.80
CA THR A 367 6.32 -20.67 -7.46
C THR A 367 4.82 -20.95 -7.59
N MET A 368 4.33 -21.99 -6.91
CA MET A 368 2.93 -22.40 -6.95
C MET A 368 2.30 -22.28 -5.56
N ASN A 369 1.01 -21.90 -5.54
CA ASN A 369 0.25 -21.66 -4.31
C ASN A 369 -0.88 -22.68 -4.09
N ASN A 370 -1.48 -23.15 -5.18
CA ASN A 370 -2.70 -23.97 -5.11
C ASN A 370 -2.41 -25.38 -5.65
N TYR A 371 -2.17 -25.49 -6.95
CA TYR A 371 -2.01 -26.78 -7.62
C TYR A 371 -1.03 -26.69 -8.80
N PHE A 372 -0.55 -27.86 -9.22
CA PHE A 372 0.22 -28.07 -10.44
C PHE A 372 -0.34 -29.32 -11.12
N SER A 373 -0.69 -29.22 -12.40
CA SER A 373 -1.27 -30.33 -13.17
C SER A 373 -0.53 -30.58 -14.48
N ILE A 374 -0.60 -31.84 -14.94
CA ILE A 374 -0.09 -32.32 -16.23
C ILE A 374 -1.19 -33.19 -16.85
N GLY A 375 -1.37 -33.11 -18.16
CA GLY A 375 -2.32 -33.95 -18.90
C GLY A 375 -3.60 -33.19 -19.27
N PRO A 376 -4.77 -33.86 -19.31
CA PRO A 376 -6.02 -33.27 -19.79
C PRO A 376 -6.44 -31.99 -19.05
N ASP A 377 -6.26 -31.94 -17.73
CA ASP A 377 -6.58 -30.77 -16.91
C ASP A 377 -5.76 -29.54 -17.34
N ALA A 378 -4.44 -29.70 -17.48
CA ALA A 378 -3.56 -28.64 -17.97
C ALA A 378 -3.88 -28.24 -19.42
N LEU A 379 -4.31 -29.19 -20.27
CA LEU A 379 -4.74 -28.90 -21.64
C LEU A 379 -6.04 -28.09 -21.66
N MET A 380 -6.98 -28.37 -20.75
CA MET A 380 -8.20 -27.57 -20.60
C MET A 380 -7.87 -26.15 -20.17
N ALA A 381 -7.06 -25.96 -19.14
CA ALA A 381 -6.63 -24.63 -18.70
C ALA A 381 -5.92 -23.84 -19.81
N LEU A 382 -5.07 -24.50 -20.61
CA LEU A 382 -4.39 -23.88 -21.77
C LEU A 382 -5.37 -23.41 -22.85
N ASN A 383 -6.49 -24.10 -23.05
CA ASN A 383 -7.48 -23.72 -24.06
C ASN A 383 -8.41 -22.60 -23.60
N PHE A 384 -8.51 -22.35 -22.28
CA PHE A 384 -9.32 -21.29 -21.69
C PHE A 384 -8.63 -19.93 -21.64
N HIS A 385 -7.29 -19.91 -21.60
CA HIS A 385 -6.44 -18.71 -21.58
C HIS A 385 -5.86 -18.41 -22.95
#